data_AF-S7NQP1-F1
#
_entry.id   AF-S7NQP1-F1
#
_cell.length_a   1.000
_cell.length_b   1.000
_cell.length_c   1.000
_cell.angle_alpha   90.00
_cell.angle_beta   90.00
_cell.angle_gamma   90.00
#
_symmetry.space_group_name_H-M   'P 1'
#
loop_
_entity.id
_entity.type
_entity.pdbx_description
1 polymer ?
#
loop_
_entity_poly.entity_id
_entity_poly.type
_entity_poly.pdbx_seq_one_letter_code
_entity_poly.pdbx_strand_id
1 'polypeptide(L)' 'MVGEKRICTWLDELARPQEHLSPKIVEISSDISINEGNNISLTCIATGRPEPTVTWRHISPKGKRAVGALCGERN' A
#
# COMPACT_ATOMS: atom_id res chain seq x y z
N MET A 1 -38.07 14.39 45.67
CA MET A 1 -38.05 15.16 44.42
C MET A 1 -36.73 14.89 43.73
N VAL A 2 -36.83 14.78 42.41
CA VAL A 2 -35.87 14.25 41.43
C VAL A 2 -34.44 14.80 41.58
N GLY A 3 -33.46 13.92 41.41
CA GLY A 3 -32.08 14.28 41.06
C GLY A 3 -31.49 13.13 40.25
N GLU A 4 -31.38 13.34 38.94
CA GLU A 4 -31.32 12.32 37.91
C GLU A 4 -30.14 11.33 37.99
N LYS A 5 -30.55 10.07 37.88
CA LYS A 5 -29.75 8.89 37.54
C LYS A 5 -29.11 9.10 36.15
N ARG A 6 -27.87 8.62 35.99
CA ARG A 6 -27.15 8.27 34.72
C ARG A 6 -26.21 9.34 34.12
N ILE A 7 -24.99 9.43 34.67
CA ILE A 7 -23.84 10.09 34.00
C ILE A 7 -22.90 9.05 33.34
N CYS A 8 -23.26 7.76 33.32
CA CYS A 8 -22.47 6.72 32.63
C CYS A 8 -23.07 6.28 31.28
N THR A 9 -23.98 7.06 30.68
CA THR A 9 -24.62 6.66 29.40
C THR A 9 -24.55 7.72 28.31
N TRP A 10 -23.64 8.70 28.41
CA TRP A 10 -23.47 9.76 27.41
C TRP A 10 -22.03 9.92 26.87
N LEU A 11 -21.08 9.03 27.22
CA LEU A 11 -19.68 9.10 26.74
C LEU A 11 -19.15 7.78 26.15
N ASP A 12 -20.01 6.83 25.82
CA ASP A 12 -19.60 5.60 25.11
C ASP A 12 -20.10 5.55 23.66
N GLU A 13 -20.98 6.48 23.25
CA GLU A 13 -21.69 6.38 21.97
C GLU A 13 -21.04 7.14 20.80
N LEU A 14 -19.99 7.95 21.02
CA LEU A 14 -19.44 8.84 19.97
C LEU A 14 -17.97 8.60 19.59
N ALA A 15 -17.31 7.56 20.09
CA ALA A 15 -15.92 7.31 19.69
C ALA A 15 -15.61 5.81 19.63
N ARG A 16 -16.20 5.09 18.67
CA ARG A 16 -15.37 4.05 18.03
C ARG A 16 -14.28 4.80 17.27
N PRO A 17 -12.99 4.68 17.64
CA PRO A 17 -11.94 5.20 16.80
C PRO A 17 -12.15 4.57 15.43
N GLN A 18 -12.18 5.39 14.38
CA GLN A 18 -12.13 4.85 13.04
C GLN A 18 -10.73 4.22 12.93
N GLU A 19 -10.66 2.90 13.10
CA GLU A 19 -9.39 2.17 13.19
C GLU A 19 -8.52 2.53 11.99
N HIS A 20 -7.33 3.09 12.26
CA HIS A 20 -6.39 3.43 11.21
C HIS A 20 -5.84 2.13 10.62
N LEU A 21 -6.26 1.83 9.39
CA LEU A 21 -5.81 0.64 8.69
C LEU A 21 -4.62 1.03 7.83
N SER A 22 -3.49 0.37 8.09
CA SER A 22 -2.33 0.48 7.22
C SER A 22 -2.68 0.04 5.80
N PRO A 23 -2.13 0.72 4.77
CA PRO A 23 -2.40 0.38 3.39
C PRO A 23 -1.92 -1.04 3.06
N LYS A 24 -2.81 -1.84 2.47
CA LYS A 24 -2.52 -3.19 1.99
C LYS A 24 -2.93 -3.34 0.54
N ILE A 25 -2.04 -3.91 -0.27
CA ILE A 25 -2.35 -4.30 -1.64
C ILE A 25 -3.17 -5.58 -1.58
N VAL A 26 -4.38 -5.51 -2.14
CA VAL A 26 -5.32 -6.62 -2.19
C VAL A 26 -5.19 -7.36 -3.51
N GLU A 27 -5.03 -6.62 -4.61
CA GLU A 27 -4.93 -7.17 -5.94
C GLU A 27 -3.94 -6.37 -6.77
N ILE A 28 -3.11 -7.06 -7.55
CA ILE A 28 -2.21 -6.45 -8.53
C ILE A 28 -2.14 -7.35 -9.75
N SER A 29 -2.05 -6.73 -10.94
CA SER A 29 -1.80 -7.48 -12.18
C SER A 29 -0.49 -8.26 -12.08
N SER A 30 -0.53 -9.55 -12.44
CA SER A 30 0.66 -10.40 -12.56
C SER A 30 1.58 -9.92 -13.69
N ASP A 31 2.75 -10.56 -13.81
CA ASP A 31 3.62 -10.36 -14.98
C ASP A 31 2.88 -10.65 -16.28
N ILE A 32 3.02 -9.74 -17.24
CA ILE A 32 2.39 -9.82 -18.56
C ILE A 32 3.47 -9.68 -19.62
N SER A 33 3.54 -10.66 -20.52
CA SER A 33 4.39 -10.60 -21.71
C SER A 33 3.56 -10.09 -22.89
N ILE A 34 3.88 -8.88 -23.37
CA ILE A 34 3.21 -8.28 -24.54
C ILE A 34 4.19 -7.97 -25.66
N ASN A 35 3.67 -8.03 -26.88
CA ASN A 35 4.40 -7.62 -28.07
C ASN A 35 4.40 -6.09 -28.22
N GLU A 36 5.43 -5.58 -28.90
CA GLU A 36 5.55 -4.17 -29.24
C GLU A 36 4.34 -3.72 -30.07
N GLY A 37 3.76 -2.57 -29.69
CA GLY A 37 2.54 -2.04 -30.32
C GLY A 37 1.24 -2.46 -29.65
N ASN A 38 1.26 -3.39 -28.69
CA ASN A 38 0.07 -3.77 -27.93
C ASN A 38 -0.16 -2.88 -26.70
N ASN A 39 -1.42 -2.57 -26.41
CA ASN A 39 -1.82 -1.87 -25.19
C ASN A 39 -1.89 -2.83 -24.00
N ILE A 40 -1.36 -2.40 -22.86
CA ILE A 40 -1.53 -3.08 -21.57
C ILE A 40 -2.27 -2.20 -20.58
N SER A 41 -3.00 -2.86 -19.69
CA SER A 41 -3.61 -2.24 -18.51
C SER A 41 -3.05 -2.93 -17.27
N LEU A 42 -2.41 -2.14 -16.40
CA LEU A 42 -1.94 -2.60 -15.09
C LEU A 42 -2.97 -2.17 -14.05
N THR A 43 -3.44 -3.12 -13.25
CA THR A 43 -4.44 -2.89 -12.20
C THR A 43 -3.78 -3.08 -10.84
N CYS A 44 -4.10 -2.19 -9.89
CA CYS A 44 -3.68 -2.31 -8.50
C CYS A 44 -4.81 -1.82 -7.59
N ILE A 45 -5.24 -2.68 -6.66
CA ILE A 45 -6.27 -2.40 -5.66
C ILE A 45 -5.58 -2.39 -4.30
N ALA A 46 -5.65 -1.24 -3.61
CA ALA A 46 -5.14 -1.07 -2.26
C ALA A 46 -6.26 -0.67 -1.31
N THR A 47 -6.21 -1.17 -0.08
CA THR A 47 -7.17 -0.86 0.98
C THR A 47 -6.45 -0.25 2.16
N GLY A 48 -7.04 0.75 2.81
CA GLY A 48 -6.44 1.45 3.95
C GLY A 48 -7.38 2.54 4.46
N ARG A 49 -7.15 3.02 5.69
CA ARG A 49 -7.88 4.13 6.29
C ARG A 49 -6.89 5.10 6.92
N PRO A 50 -6.75 6.34 6.42
CA PRO A 50 -7.47 6.94 5.31
C PRO A 50 -7.15 6.26 3.97
N GLU A 51 -7.97 6.54 2.96
CA GLU A 51 -7.87 5.89 1.65
C GLU A 51 -6.47 6.07 1.03
N PRO A 52 -5.80 4.99 0.61
CA PRO A 52 -4.42 5.07 0.15
C PRO A 52 -4.31 5.63 -1.26
N THR A 53 -3.21 6.33 -1.54
CA THR A 53 -2.86 6.76 -2.89
C THR A 53 -1.96 5.72 -3.55
N VAL A 54 -2.35 5.25 -4.74
CA VAL A 54 -1.57 4.26 -5.52
C VAL A 54 -0.69 4.98 -6.54
N THR A 55 0.61 4.64 -6.56
CA THR A 55 1.57 5.20 -7.52
C THR A 55 2.37 4.09 -8.21
N TRP A 56 2.56 4.21 -9.51
CA TRP A 56 3.34 3.25 -10.30
C TRP A 56 4.78 3.70 -10.47
N ARG A 57 5.71 2.73 -10.47
CA ARG A 57 7.13 2.97 -10.73
C ARG A 57 7.66 1.94 -11.72
N HIS A 58 8.25 2.43 -12.81
CA HIS A 58 8.97 1.57 -13.74
C HIS A 58 10.34 1.20 -13.16
N ILE A 59 10.56 -0.10 -12.92
CA ILE A 59 11.83 -0.62 -12.43
C ILE A 59 12.61 -1.13 -13.63
N SER A 60 13.49 -0.29 -14.18
CA SER A 60 14.39 -0.75 -15.22
C SER A 60 15.40 -1.75 -14.62
N PRO A 61 15.69 -2.88 -15.28
CA PRO A 61 16.71 -3.82 -14.83
C PRO A 61 18.13 -3.22 -14.80
N LYS A 62 18.35 -1.96 -15.18
CA LYS A 62 19.68 -1.31 -15.11
C LYS A 62 20.08 -0.92 -13.68
N GLY A 63 19.22 -1.16 -12.68
CA GLY A 63 19.42 -0.76 -11.28
C GLY A 63 19.81 -1.86 -10.30
N LYS A 64 20.33 -3.02 -10.72
CA LYS A 64 21.08 -3.86 -9.79
C LYS A 64 22.39 -3.13 -9.50
N ARG A 65 22.48 -2.45 -8.36
CA ARG A 65 23.78 -2.09 -7.77
C ARG A 65 24.56 -3.40 -7.73
N ALA A 66 25.60 -3.51 -8.55
CA ALA A 66 26.52 -4.63 -8.52
C ALA A 66 27.16 -4.66 -7.13
N VAL A 67 26.58 -5.43 -6.21
CA VAL A 67 27.21 -5.79 -4.95
C VAL A 67 28.13 -6.96 -5.31
N GLY A 68 29.40 -6.64 -5.58
CA GLY A 68 30.48 -7.62 -5.69
C GLY A 68 30.66 -8.25 -7.07
N ALA A 69 31.60 -7.70 -7.84
CA ALA A 69 32.53 -8.45 -8.69
C ALA A 69 33.60 -7.48 -9.21
N LEU A 70 34.61 -7.20 -8.40
CA LEU A 70 35.92 -6.81 -8.92
C LEU A 70 36.82 -8.02 -8.76
N CYS A 71 36.64 -9.03 -9.60
CA CYS A 71 37.75 -9.89 -9.97
C CYS A 71 38.27 -9.35 -11.29
N GLY A 72 39.43 -8.69 -11.24
CA GLY A 72 40.15 -8.21 -12.40
C GLY A 72 41.62 -8.44 -12.14
N GLU A 73 42.12 -9.59 -12.61
CA GLU A 73 43.53 -9.88 -12.77
C GLU A 73 44.17 -8.77 -13.60
N ARG A 74 45.19 -8.10 -13.05
CA ARG A 74 46.11 -7.29 -13.83
C ARG A 74 47.41 -8.07 -13.94
N ASN A 75 47.73 -8.43 -15.18
CA ASN A 75 49.02 -8.97 -15.63
C ASN A 75 50.20 -8.13 -15.10
#